data_AF-A0A1B0BR32-F1
#
_entry.id   AF-A0A1B0BR32-F1
#
_cell.length_a   1.000
_cell.length_b   1.000
_cell.length_c   1.000
_cell.angle_alpha   90.00
_cell.angle_beta   90.00
_cell.angle_gamma   90.00
#
_symmetry.space_group_name_H-M   'P 1'
#
loop_
_entity.id
_entity.type
_entity.pdbx_description
1 polymer ?
#
loop_
_entity_poly.entity_id
_entity_poly.type
_entity_poly.pdbx_seq_one_letter_code
_entity_poly.pdbx_strand_id
1 'polypeptide(L)'
;MKTNREEIVFLYDNEIKNLQAAANRAANNLSHSSEEVRSMRTKVDGLNFRIHDLETTNTSLNVRIRELEDLLDNERNRHNNYVATLEKELQRMRDEMAHQLQEYQDLMDIKVSLDLEIAAYDKLLDSEERRLNIISPGSSAANNLSSNVDSGYANGSNLNVSSMSGPYRSGRAIPSGRRSLTPGAIDNSIKRRRTVIDESEDRSLADFTINATSKSDLQIIEVGNNGRYIQLHNKGTEEINLTGWQITHTAGNEELTFKFTRGTKITAGQTITIWSVDAGVNHEPPKNLVMKKKWPITESSRIVLANADKEDVASYERNRTNSSSHASRHRNTGNVSGISSAGIRNLFSLLY
;
A
#
# COMPACT_ATOMS: atom_id res chain seq x y z
N MET A 1 -80.52 51.90 54.94
CA MET A 1 -80.82 50.45 54.84
C MET A 1 -80.62 49.90 53.43
N LYS A 2 -81.22 50.48 52.37
CA LYS A 2 -81.03 49.99 50.97
C LYS A 2 -79.59 50.15 50.45
N THR A 3 -78.98 51.32 50.66
CA THR A 3 -77.59 51.61 50.24
C THR A 3 -76.55 50.67 50.85
N ASN A 4 -76.66 50.38 52.15
CA ASN A 4 -75.74 49.45 52.82
C ASN A 4 -75.92 47.99 52.30
N ARG A 5 -77.14 47.60 51.96
CA ARG A 5 -77.40 46.29 51.32
C ARG A 5 -76.81 46.20 49.91
N GLU A 6 -76.93 47.26 49.13
CA GLU A 6 -76.36 47.32 47.77
C GLU A 6 -74.82 47.30 47.79
N GLU A 7 -74.22 48.00 48.75
CA GLU A 7 -72.77 48.05 48.94
C GLU A 7 -72.20 46.69 49.36
N ILE A 8 -72.88 45.98 50.27
CA ILE A 8 -72.52 44.60 50.65
C ILE A 8 -72.65 43.64 49.46
N VAL A 9 -73.74 43.72 48.70
CA VAL A 9 -73.92 42.87 47.50
C VAL A 9 -72.83 43.15 46.46
N PHE A 10 -72.45 44.42 46.27
CA PHE A 10 -71.39 44.81 45.36
C PHE A 10 -70.02 44.26 45.79
N LEU A 11 -69.70 44.28 47.09
CA LEU A 11 -68.45 43.71 47.61
C LEU A 11 -68.38 42.20 47.39
N TYR A 12 -69.48 41.46 47.67
CA TYR A 12 -69.52 40.02 47.42
C TYR A 12 -69.44 39.68 45.93
N ASP A 13 -70.12 40.43 45.06
CA ASP A 13 -70.04 40.24 43.61
C ASP A 13 -68.62 40.51 43.09
N ASN A 14 -67.94 41.51 43.63
CA ASN A 14 -66.54 41.80 43.29
C ASN A 14 -65.59 40.69 43.77
N GLU A 15 -65.76 40.21 45.00
CA GLU A 15 -64.95 39.11 45.56
C GLU A 15 -65.16 37.81 44.77
N ILE A 16 -66.40 37.47 44.42
CA ILE A 16 -66.71 36.31 43.57
C ILE A 16 -66.05 36.46 42.20
N LYS A 17 -66.13 37.64 41.57
CA LYS A 17 -65.46 37.92 40.29
C LYS A 17 -63.95 37.78 40.39
N ASN A 18 -63.34 38.25 41.49
CA ASN A 18 -61.90 38.16 41.71
C ASN A 18 -61.46 36.70 41.92
N LEU A 19 -62.17 35.95 42.76
CA LEU A 19 -61.92 34.51 42.97
C LEU A 19 -62.11 33.70 41.68
N GLN A 20 -63.14 34.02 40.90
CA GLN A 20 -63.38 33.40 39.59
C GLN A 20 -62.27 33.75 38.59
N ALA A 21 -61.78 34.99 38.59
CA ALA A 21 -60.64 35.39 37.77
C ALA A 21 -59.34 34.67 38.21
N ALA A 22 -59.11 34.50 39.52
CA ALA A 22 -57.98 33.76 40.04
C ALA A 22 -58.06 32.26 39.68
N ALA A 23 -59.23 31.63 39.81
CA ALA A 23 -59.48 30.26 39.41
C ALA A 23 -59.27 30.06 37.90
N ASN A 24 -59.75 30.98 37.06
CA ASN A 24 -59.54 30.95 35.62
C ASN A 24 -58.06 31.08 35.25
N ARG A 25 -57.30 31.94 35.94
CA ARG A 25 -55.83 32.04 35.74
C ARG A 25 -55.12 30.75 36.14
N ALA A 26 -55.49 30.15 37.27
CA ALA A 26 -54.92 28.88 37.71
C ALA A 26 -55.23 27.74 36.71
N ALA A 27 -56.46 27.67 36.20
CA ALA A 27 -56.85 26.70 35.17
C ALA A 27 -56.07 26.90 33.86
N ASN A 28 -55.90 28.14 33.41
CA ASN A 28 -55.12 28.45 32.21
C ASN A 28 -53.64 28.10 32.39
N ASN A 29 -53.04 28.39 33.56
CA ASN A 29 -51.66 28.02 33.86
C ASN A 29 -51.46 26.51 33.92
N LEU A 30 -52.40 25.77 34.51
CA LEU A 30 -52.39 24.31 34.53
C LEU A 30 -52.49 23.73 33.12
N SER A 31 -53.40 24.26 32.29
CA SER A 31 -53.54 23.88 30.88
C SER A 31 -52.24 24.12 30.11
N HIS A 32 -51.62 25.28 30.28
CA HIS A 32 -50.35 25.62 29.64
C HIS A 32 -49.22 24.66 30.06
N SER A 33 -49.07 24.40 31.37
CA SER A 33 -48.06 23.46 31.87
C SER A 33 -48.30 22.03 31.37
N SER A 34 -49.56 21.59 31.27
CA SER A 34 -49.91 20.28 30.70
C SER A 34 -49.52 20.18 29.21
N GLU A 35 -49.76 21.24 28.43
CA GLU A 35 -49.36 21.31 27.02
C GLU A 35 -47.83 21.26 26.86
N GLU A 36 -47.08 21.96 27.72
CA GLU A 36 -45.62 21.91 27.74
C GLU A 36 -45.09 20.51 28.06
N VAL A 37 -45.65 19.84 29.07
CA VAL A 37 -45.30 18.45 29.41
C VAL A 37 -45.59 17.52 28.23
N ARG A 38 -46.73 17.70 27.54
CA ARG A 38 -47.06 16.93 26.34
C ARG A 38 -46.06 17.18 25.22
N SER A 39 -45.70 18.43 24.97
CA SER A 39 -44.69 18.80 23.97
C SER A 39 -43.33 18.17 24.28
N MET A 40 -42.90 18.22 25.54
CA MET A 40 -41.66 17.60 25.98
C MET A 40 -41.67 16.08 25.81
N ARG A 41 -42.78 15.40 26.13
CA ARG A 41 -42.92 13.95 25.90
C ARG A 41 -42.74 13.59 24.43
N THR A 42 -43.42 14.29 23.52
CA THR A 42 -43.27 14.06 22.08
C THR A 42 -41.83 14.28 21.60
N LYS A 43 -41.12 15.28 22.15
CA LYS A 43 -39.70 15.52 21.85
C LYS A 43 -38.83 14.36 22.36
N VAL A 44 -39.07 13.88 23.57
CA VAL A 44 -38.33 12.74 24.15
C VAL A 44 -38.56 11.49 23.30
N ASP A 45 -39.79 11.21 22.89
CA ASP A 45 -40.11 10.07 22.02
C ASP A 45 -39.41 10.17 20.66
N GLY A 46 -39.39 11.36 20.07
CA GLY A 46 -38.67 11.62 18.82
C GLY A 46 -37.14 11.46 18.95
N LEU A 47 -36.56 11.93 20.07
CA LEU A 47 -35.14 11.75 20.36
C LEU A 47 -34.79 10.27 20.59
N ASN A 48 -35.63 9.53 21.32
CA ASN A 48 -35.46 8.09 21.55
C ASN A 48 -35.52 7.30 20.23
N PHE A 49 -36.46 7.65 19.35
CA PHE A 49 -36.52 7.04 18.01
C PHE A 49 -35.24 7.31 17.23
N ARG A 50 -34.73 8.54 17.26
CA ARG A 50 -33.49 8.89 16.56
C ARG A 50 -32.27 8.18 17.15
N ILE A 51 -32.20 8.01 18.47
CA ILE A 51 -31.16 7.22 19.13
C ILE A 51 -31.20 5.79 18.62
N HIS A 52 -32.37 5.16 18.60
CA HIS A 52 -32.52 3.78 18.12
C HIS A 52 -32.13 3.62 16.65
N ASP A 53 -32.53 4.55 15.78
CA ASP A 53 -32.14 4.58 14.37
C ASP A 53 -30.61 4.74 14.19
N LEU A 54 -29.99 5.59 15.01
CA LEU A 54 -28.53 5.72 15.02
C LEU A 54 -27.82 4.46 15.56
N GLU A 55 -28.38 3.78 16.55
CA GLU A 55 -27.82 2.53 17.08
C GLU A 55 -27.91 1.40 16.05
N THR A 56 -29.04 1.26 15.36
CA THR A 56 -29.22 0.26 14.30
C THR A 56 -28.32 0.52 13.09
N THR A 57 -28.17 1.77 12.66
CA THR A 57 -27.22 2.11 11.59
C THR A 57 -25.77 1.87 12.01
N ASN A 58 -25.40 2.22 13.25
CA ASN A 58 -24.05 1.98 13.78
C ASN A 58 -23.73 0.48 13.87
N THR A 59 -24.65 -0.35 14.37
CA THR A 59 -24.46 -1.81 14.40
C THR A 59 -24.29 -2.39 13.00
N SER A 60 -25.08 -1.95 12.02
CA SER A 60 -24.94 -2.35 10.61
C SER A 60 -23.58 -1.95 10.02
N LEU A 61 -23.12 -0.72 10.28
CA LEU A 61 -21.80 -0.26 9.83
C LEU A 61 -20.66 -1.07 10.47
N ASN A 62 -20.75 -1.41 11.76
CA ASN A 62 -19.74 -2.26 12.41
C ASN A 62 -19.69 -3.68 11.83
N VAL A 63 -20.85 -4.27 11.49
CA VAL A 63 -20.88 -5.56 10.77
C VAL A 63 -20.20 -5.42 9.42
N ARG A 64 -20.51 -4.34 8.68
CA ARG A 64 -19.91 -4.11 7.37
C ARG A 64 -18.39 -3.91 7.43
N ILE A 65 -17.88 -3.23 8.47
CA ILE A 65 -16.45 -3.07 8.70
C ILE A 65 -15.79 -4.45 8.87
N ARG A 66 -16.35 -5.31 9.74
CA ARG A 66 -15.82 -6.67 9.96
C ARG A 66 -15.81 -7.51 8.68
N GLU A 67 -16.88 -7.46 7.89
CA GLU A 67 -16.92 -8.15 6.59
C GLU A 67 -15.82 -7.66 5.63
N LEU A 68 -15.56 -6.36 5.60
CA LEU A 68 -14.52 -5.78 4.75
C LEU A 68 -13.12 -6.15 5.23
N GLU A 69 -12.90 -6.18 6.54
CA GLU A 69 -11.65 -6.66 7.16
C GLU A 69 -11.40 -8.14 6.81
N ASP A 70 -12.41 -9.00 6.98
CA ASP A 70 -12.34 -10.42 6.63
C ASP A 70 -12.05 -10.63 5.13
N LEU A 71 -12.69 -9.85 4.25
CA LEU A 71 -12.43 -9.91 2.81
C LEU A 71 -11.00 -9.49 2.48
N LEU A 72 -10.49 -8.42 3.09
CA LEU A 72 -9.12 -7.96 2.88
C LEU A 72 -8.10 -9.00 3.32
N ASP A 73 -8.31 -9.62 4.48
CA ASP A 73 -7.40 -10.64 5.00
C ASP A 73 -7.46 -11.93 4.16
N ASN A 74 -8.64 -12.32 3.67
CA ASN A 74 -8.76 -13.42 2.71
C ASN A 74 -8.00 -13.14 1.41
N GLU A 75 -8.12 -11.93 0.86
CA GLU A 75 -7.44 -11.55 -0.37
C GLU A 75 -5.92 -11.50 -0.17
N ARG A 76 -5.44 -10.97 0.96
CA ARG A 76 -4.02 -11.02 1.34
C ARG A 76 -3.51 -12.45 1.45
N ASN A 77 -4.26 -13.32 2.11
CA ASN A 77 -3.89 -14.74 2.24
C ASN A 77 -3.83 -15.42 0.87
N ARG A 78 -4.77 -15.12 -0.03
CA ARG A 78 -4.78 -15.65 -1.40
C ARG A 78 -3.55 -15.20 -2.20
N HIS A 79 -3.21 -13.91 -2.15
CA HIS A 79 -2.02 -13.37 -2.80
C HIS A 79 -0.73 -13.97 -2.21
N ASN A 80 -0.61 -14.05 -0.89
CA ASN A 80 0.54 -14.66 -0.23
C ASN A 80 0.71 -16.13 -0.63
N ASN A 81 -0.38 -16.89 -0.71
CA ASN A 81 -0.34 -18.28 -1.19
C ASN A 81 0.11 -18.35 -2.66
N TYR A 82 -0.40 -17.47 -3.52
CA TYR A 82 0.00 -17.42 -4.93
C TYR A 82 1.50 -17.10 -5.09
N VAL A 83 1.99 -16.08 -4.39
CA VAL A 83 3.43 -15.73 -4.36
C VAL A 83 4.25 -16.91 -3.86
N ALA A 84 3.86 -17.55 -2.75
CA ALA A 84 4.56 -18.71 -2.21
C ALA A 84 4.59 -19.89 -3.19
N THR A 85 3.53 -20.13 -3.97
CA THR A 85 3.54 -21.16 -5.02
C THR A 85 4.48 -20.82 -6.16
N LEU A 86 4.51 -19.55 -6.57
CA LEU A 86 5.39 -19.09 -7.65
C LEU A 86 6.87 -19.13 -7.23
N GLU A 87 7.17 -18.75 -5.99
CA GLU A 87 8.53 -18.86 -5.42
C GLU A 87 9.01 -20.31 -5.36
N LYS A 88 8.14 -21.25 -4.99
CA LYS A 88 8.45 -22.69 -5.01
C LYS A 88 8.75 -23.19 -6.42
N GLU A 89 7.96 -22.80 -7.40
CA GLU A 89 8.18 -23.21 -8.80
C GLU A 89 9.47 -22.61 -9.36
N LEU A 90 9.75 -21.35 -9.04
CA LEU A 90 10.99 -20.69 -9.42
C LEU A 90 12.20 -21.38 -8.77
N GLN A 91 12.09 -21.79 -7.50
CA GLN A 91 13.14 -22.55 -6.84
C GLN A 91 13.34 -23.93 -7.50
N ARG A 92 12.25 -24.63 -7.84
CA ARG A 92 12.30 -25.91 -8.55
C ARG A 92 13.07 -25.79 -9.87
N MET A 93 12.75 -24.78 -10.68
CA MET A 93 13.43 -24.53 -11.96
C MET A 93 14.91 -24.17 -11.79
N ARG A 94 15.26 -23.42 -10.73
CA ARG A 94 16.65 -23.11 -10.40
C ARG A 94 17.44 -24.37 -10.02
N ASP A 95 16.86 -25.24 -9.22
CA ASP A 95 17.49 -26.49 -8.82
C ASP A 95 17.67 -27.43 -10.02
N GLU A 96 16.67 -27.49 -10.91
CA GLU A 96 16.74 -28.25 -12.17
C GLU A 96 17.85 -27.72 -13.11
N MET A 97 17.96 -26.40 -13.26
CA MET A 97 19.04 -25.79 -14.04
C MET A 97 20.42 -26.07 -13.45
N ALA A 98 20.56 -25.98 -12.12
CA ALA A 98 21.81 -26.30 -11.44
C ALA A 98 22.20 -27.76 -11.64
N HIS A 99 21.23 -28.67 -11.62
CA HIS A 99 21.46 -30.09 -11.90
C HIS A 99 21.94 -30.33 -13.33
N GLN A 100 21.28 -29.72 -14.34
CA GLN A 100 21.70 -29.84 -15.74
C GLN A 100 23.11 -29.29 -15.99
N LEU A 101 23.48 -28.18 -15.34
CA LEU A 101 24.84 -27.64 -15.41
C LEU A 101 25.88 -28.59 -14.83
N GLN A 102 25.53 -29.31 -13.76
CA GLN A 102 26.41 -30.32 -13.18
C GLN A 102 26.58 -31.52 -14.12
N GLU A 103 25.49 -32.06 -14.69
CA GLU A 103 25.57 -33.15 -15.65
C GLU A 103 26.37 -32.77 -16.90
N TYR A 104 26.23 -31.52 -17.37
CA TYR A 104 27.03 -31.00 -18.49
C TYR A 104 28.52 -30.93 -18.15
N GLN A 105 28.88 -30.48 -16.93
CA GLN A 105 30.26 -30.45 -16.49
C GLN A 105 30.86 -31.85 -16.40
N ASP A 106 30.13 -32.81 -15.83
CA ASP A 106 30.57 -34.21 -15.73
C ASP A 106 30.80 -34.81 -17.12
N LEU A 107 29.91 -34.52 -18.09
CA LEU A 107 30.07 -34.96 -19.48
C LEU A 107 31.25 -34.28 -20.18
N MET A 108 31.48 -33.00 -19.92
CA MET A 108 32.63 -32.26 -20.45
C MET A 108 33.94 -32.85 -19.92
N ASP A 109 34.00 -33.20 -18.64
CA ASP A 109 35.18 -33.83 -18.04
C ASP A 109 35.49 -35.18 -18.69
N ILE A 110 34.48 -36.01 -18.96
CA ILE A 110 34.63 -37.26 -19.73
C ILE A 110 35.14 -36.96 -21.14
N LYS A 111 34.57 -35.97 -21.83
CA LYS A 111 35.00 -35.60 -23.19
C LYS A 111 36.47 -35.18 -23.23
N VAL A 112 36.91 -34.37 -22.28
CA VAL A 112 38.31 -33.95 -22.17
C VAL A 112 39.23 -35.15 -21.90
N SER A 113 38.81 -36.09 -21.04
CA SER A 113 39.57 -37.34 -20.82
C SER A 113 39.73 -38.14 -22.11
N LEU A 114 38.66 -38.30 -22.89
CA LEU A 114 38.69 -39.02 -24.17
C LEU A 114 39.56 -38.33 -25.22
N ASP A 115 39.52 -36.99 -25.31
CA ASP A 115 40.42 -36.26 -26.22
C ASP A 115 41.89 -36.47 -25.85
N LEU A 116 42.21 -36.49 -24.55
CA LEU A 116 43.57 -36.76 -24.07
C LEU A 116 44.02 -38.18 -24.43
N GLU A 117 43.13 -39.17 -24.33
CA GLU A 117 43.40 -40.54 -24.76
C GLU A 117 43.65 -40.63 -26.27
N ILE A 118 42.81 -39.99 -27.08
CA ILE A 118 42.97 -39.94 -28.55
C ILE A 118 44.31 -39.29 -28.92
N ALA A 119 44.64 -38.13 -28.34
CA ALA A 119 45.90 -37.46 -28.61
C ALA A 119 47.13 -38.30 -28.18
N ALA A 120 47.00 -39.10 -27.13
CA ALA A 120 48.03 -40.05 -26.73
C ALA A 120 48.17 -41.20 -27.73
N TYR A 121 47.05 -41.74 -28.25
CA TYR A 121 47.06 -42.76 -29.30
C TYR A 121 47.69 -42.24 -30.60
N ASP A 122 47.33 -41.02 -31.05
CA ASP A 122 47.92 -40.38 -32.24
C ASP A 122 49.44 -40.25 -32.10
N LYS A 123 49.92 -39.81 -30.93
CA LYS A 123 51.36 -39.68 -30.68
C LYS A 123 52.10 -41.03 -30.69
N LEU A 124 51.48 -42.09 -30.20
CA LEU A 124 52.06 -43.43 -30.21
C LEU A 124 52.14 -43.97 -31.65
N LEU A 125 51.09 -43.78 -32.44
CA LEU A 125 51.06 -44.14 -33.85
C LEU A 125 52.10 -43.36 -34.66
N ASP A 126 52.20 -42.04 -34.48
CA ASP A 126 53.23 -41.19 -35.09
C ASP A 126 54.65 -41.69 -34.79
N SER A 127 54.89 -42.14 -33.54
CA SER A 127 56.18 -42.67 -33.14
C SER A 127 56.49 -44.02 -33.80
N GLU A 128 55.47 -44.85 -34.04
CA GLU A 128 55.61 -46.15 -34.70
C GLU A 128 55.79 -45.99 -36.22
N GLU A 129 55.04 -45.10 -36.86
CA GLU A 129 55.18 -44.77 -38.28
C GLU A 129 56.60 -44.25 -38.61
N ARG A 130 57.16 -43.43 -37.71
CA ARG A 130 58.56 -42.97 -37.80
C ARG A 130 59.57 -44.10 -37.68
N ARG A 131 59.34 -45.09 -36.80
CA ARG A 131 60.21 -46.29 -36.67
C ARG A 131 60.13 -47.19 -37.90
N LEU A 132 58.95 -47.32 -38.49
CA LEU A 132 58.70 -48.16 -39.66
C LEU A 132 58.99 -47.46 -41.00
N ASN A 133 59.40 -46.18 -40.97
CA ASN A 133 59.71 -45.34 -42.13
C ASN A 133 58.55 -45.26 -43.14
N ILE A 134 57.31 -45.39 -42.66
CA ILE A 134 56.09 -45.27 -43.45
C ILE A 134 55.75 -43.79 -43.49
N ILE A 135 56.39 -43.05 -44.39
CA ILE A 135 55.93 -41.70 -44.72
C ILE A 135 54.65 -41.88 -45.55
N SER A 136 53.49 -41.65 -44.92
CA SER A 136 52.21 -41.63 -45.62
C SER A 136 52.23 -40.57 -46.74
N PRO A 137 51.99 -40.93 -48.02
CA PRO A 137 51.99 -39.98 -49.11
C PRO A 137 50.67 -39.20 -49.08
N GLY A 138 50.61 -38.14 -48.26
CA GLY A 138 49.39 -37.34 -48.15
C GLY A 138 49.50 -36.03 -47.38
N SER A 139 50.41 -35.90 -46.42
CA SER A 139 50.40 -34.75 -45.50
C SER A 139 51.52 -33.74 -45.79
N SER A 140 51.69 -33.34 -47.04
CA SER A 140 52.66 -32.30 -47.45
C SER A 140 52.16 -31.43 -48.60
N ALA A 141 50.97 -30.82 -48.46
CA ALA A 141 50.52 -29.81 -49.42
C ALA A 141 49.43 -28.89 -48.85
N ALA A 142 49.80 -27.92 -48.00
CA ALA A 142 49.01 -26.70 -47.80
C ALA A 142 49.81 -25.59 -47.08
N ASN A 143 51.03 -25.29 -47.54
CA ASN A 143 51.71 -24.05 -47.17
C ASN A 143 52.03 -23.30 -48.46
N ASN A 144 51.09 -22.49 -48.94
CA ASN A 144 51.31 -21.37 -49.87
C ASN A 144 49.98 -20.60 -50.06
N LEU A 145 49.74 -19.58 -49.23
CA LEU A 145 48.86 -18.48 -49.61
C LEU A 145 49.53 -17.15 -49.24
N SER A 146 50.24 -16.61 -50.23
CA SER A 146 50.84 -15.29 -50.20
C SER A 146 49.84 -14.25 -50.72
N SER A 147 49.76 -13.15 -49.96
CA SER A 147 49.63 -11.76 -50.42
C SER A 147 48.36 -11.28 -51.17
N ASN A 148 47.62 -10.43 -50.46
CA ASN A 148 47.03 -9.13 -50.87
C ASN A 148 46.03 -9.06 -52.03
N VAL A 149 44.84 -8.52 -51.72
CA VAL A 149 44.07 -7.41 -52.35
C VAL A 149 42.73 -7.38 -51.59
N ASP A 150 42.59 -6.51 -50.58
CA ASP A 150 41.94 -5.18 -50.66
C ASP A 150 40.41 -5.23 -50.79
N SER A 151 39.70 -4.90 -49.70
CA SER A 151 38.60 -3.89 -49.69
C SER A 151 37.69 -4.03 -48.45
N GLY A 152 37.76 -3.01 -47.59
CA GLY A 152 36.62 -2.40 -46.89
C GLY A 152 35.76 -3.24 -45.95
N TYR A 153 35.94 -3.07 -44.63
CA TYR A 153 35.00 -2.37 -43.73
C TYR A 153 35.44 -2.63 -42.28
N ALA A 154 35.71 -1.55 -41.56
CA ALA A 154 36.19 -1.53 -40.19
C ALA A 154 35.06 -1.58 -39.17
N ASN A 155 35.22 -2.42 -38.13
CA ASN A 155 34.99 -2.13 -36.70
C ASN A 155 35.19 -3.45 -35.94
N GLY A 156 36.09 -3.63 -34.98
CA GLY A 156 36.64 -2.66 -34.04
C GLY A 156 36.08 -2.88 -32.64
N SER A 157 36.30 -4.05 -32.03
CA SER A 157 36.36 -4.17 -30.57
C SER A 157 37.22 -5.36 -30.15
N ASN A 158 38.23 -5.03 -29.35
CA ASN A 158 39.35 -5.87 -28.96
C ASN A 158 38.94 -6.86 -27.86
N LEU A 159 39.06 -8.16 -28.12
CA LEU A 159 39.18 -9.20 -27.10
C LEU A 159 40.68 -9.44 -26.85
N ASN A 160 41.21 -8.77 -25.84
CA ASN A 160 42.55 -9.02 -25.34
C ASN A 160 42.47 -10.15 -24.29
N VAL A 161 42.85 -11.36 -24.70
CA VAL A 161 43.10 -12.49 -23.79
C VAL A 161 44.57 -12.43 -23.38
N SER A 162 44.83 -11.99 -22.16
CA SER A 162 46.12 -12.15 -21.50
C SER A 162 45.94 -13.18 -20.39
N SER A 163 46.52 -14.35 -20.59
CA SER A 163 46.79 -15.33 -19.56
C SER A 163 47.80 -14.77 -18.56
N MET A 164 47.52 -14.87 -17.25
CA MET A 164 48.51 -15.10 -16.19
C MET A 164 47.82 -15.64 -14.93
N SER A 165 48.07 -16.92 -14.68
CA SER A 165 48.46 -17.50 -13.38
C SER A 165 48.05 -16.83 -12.07
N GLY A 166 47.42 -17.61 -11.18
CA GLY A 166 47.71 -17.56 -9.74
C GLY A 166 46.49 -17.69 -8.81
N PRO A 167 46.51 -18.53 -7.76
CA PRO A 167 45.32 -19.02 -7.09
C PRO A 167 44.98 -18.22 -5.83
N TYR A 168 43.76 -17.67 -5.73
CA TYR A 168 43.22 -17.24 -4.44
C TYR A 168 41.74 -17.60 -4.30
N ARG A 169 41.53 -18.67 -3.54
CA ARG A 169 40.33 -18.93 -2.72
C ARG A 169 39.92 -17.65 -1.99
N SER A 170 38.69 -17.20 -2.20
CA SER A 170 37.98 -16.39 -1.20
C SER A 170 36.54 -16.87 -1.11
N GLY A 171 36.32 -17.70 -0.09
CA GLY A 171 35.01 -18.19 0.30
C GLY A 171 34.12 -17.07 0.80
N ARG A 172 32.87 -17.18 0.39
CA ARG A 172 31.66 -16.58 0.95
C ARG A 172 31.66 -16.73 2.49
N ALA A 173 31.74 -15.62 3.21
CA ALA A 173 31.59 -15.59 4.66
C ALA A 173 30.11 -15.43 5.04
N ILE A 174 29.54 -16.50 5.58
CA ILE A 174 28.33 -16.50 6.41
C ILE A 174 28.79 -16.22 7.85
N PRO A 175 28.18 -15.28 8.60
CA PRO A 175 28.39 -15.23 10.03
C PRO A 175 27.39 -16.17 10.70
N SER A 176 27.78 -17.44 10.83
CA SER A 176 27.21 -18.37 11.79
C SER A 176 28.34 -19.04 12.57
N GLY A 177 28.41 -18.68 13.85
CA GLY A 177 29.32 -19.24 14.85
C GLY A 177 29.19 -18.41 16.12
N ARG A 178 28.91 -18.99 17.29
CA ARG A 178 29.69 -20.11 17.84
C ARG A 178 28.88 -20.92 18.85
N ARG A 179 29.20 -22.21 18.86
CA ARG A 179 28.70 -23.24 19.77
C ARG A 179 29.36 -23.11 21.15
N SER A 180 28.58 -23.49 22.18
CA SER A 180 28.89 -24.44 23.27
C SER A 180 30.18 -24.22 24.09
N LEU A 181 30.02 -24.10 25.42
CA LEU A 181 30.63 -24.99 26.42
C LEU A 181 29.92 -24.80 27.79
N THR A 182 29.77 -25.90 28.51
CA THR A 182 29.09 -26.14 29.80
C THR A 182 29.47 -25.21 30.97
N PRO A 183 28.56 -24.87 31.91
CA PRO A 183 28.91 -24.17 33.15
C PRO A 183 29.49 -25.12 34.22
N GLY A 184 30.76 -24.87 34.58
CA GLY A 184 31.33 -25.25 35.87
C GLY A 184 31.20 -24.07 36.83
N ALA A 185 30.79 -24.35 38.07
CA ALA A 185 30.60 -23.40 39.15
C ALA A 185 31.83 -22.52 39.41
N ILE A 186 31.61 -21.24 39.76
CA ILE A 186 32.21 -20.54 40.91
C ILE A 186 31.47 -19.20 41.10
N ASP A 187 31.05 -19.02 42.34
CA ASP A 187 30.63 -17.86 43.11
C ASP A 187 31.06 -16.45 42.62
N ASN A 188 30.09 -15.54 42.45
CA ASN A 188 30.06 -14.27 43.19
C ASN A 188 28.81 -13.43 42.85
N SER A 189 28.10 -13.09 43.92
CA SER A 189 26.88 -12.28 43.96
C SER A 189 27.09 -10.83 43.48
N ILE A 190 26.42 -10.44 42.39
CA ILE A 190 26.18 -9.03 42.05
C ILE A 190 24.68 -8.83 41.80
N LYS A 191 24.01 -8.15 42.73
CA LYS A 191 22.62 -7.73 42.62
C LYS A 191 22.47 -6.73 41.46
N ARG A 192 22.07 -7.20 40.27
CA ARG A 192 21.70 -6.31 39.16
C ARG A 192 20.28 -5.81 39.38
N ARG A 193 20.16 -4.52 39.69
CA ARG A 193 18.90 -3.76 39.74
C ARG A 193 18.26 -3.85 38.34
N ARG A 194 17.14 -4.55 38.20
CA ARG A 194 16.38 -4.69 36.96
C ARG A 194 15.68 -3.36 36.65
N THR A 195 16.18 -2.61 35.68
CA THR A 195 15.45 -1.50 35.07
C THR A 195 14.31 -2.06 34.24
N VAL A 196 13.07 -1.72 34.58
CA VAL A 196 11.90 -2.00 33.73
C VAL A 196 12.03 -1.08 32.52
N ILE A 197 12.20 -1.68 31.34
CA ILE A 197 12.13 -0.97 30.06
C ILE A 197 10.65 -0.93 29.70
N ASP A 198 10.07 0.27 29.73
CA ASP A 198 8.75 0.54 29.19
C ASP A 198 8.88 0.62 27.66
N GLU A 199 8.36 -0.38 26.95
CA GLU A 199 8.32 -0.40 25.49
C GLU A 199 7.01 0.25 25.04
N SER A 200 7.08 1.55 24.70
CA SER A 200 6.02 2.28 24.01
C SER A 200 6.33 2.34 22.51
N GLU A 201 5.44 1.79 21.67
CA GLU A 201 5.51 1.98 20.22
C GLU A 201 4.43 2.97 19.77
N ASP A 202 4.85 4.15 19.31
CA ASP A 202 3.99 5.09 18.58
C ASP A 202 4.01 4.72 17.09
N ARG A 203 2.87 4.27 16.56
CA ARG A 203 2.70 3.99 15.13
C ARG A 203 1.73 5.01 14.53
N SER A 204 2.28 5.97 13.79
CA SER A 204 1.51 6.89 12.94
C SER A 204 1.47 6.34 11.52
N LEU A 205 0.32 5.84 11.08
CA LEU A 205 0.08 5.49 9.68
C LEU A 205 -0.73 6.63 9.03
N ALA A 206 -0.29 7.05 7.86
CA ALA A 206 -0.98 8.04 7.05
C ALA A 206 -1.81 7.30 6.01
N ASP A 207 -3.10 7.17 6.26
CA ASP A 207 -4.04 6.64 5.27
C ASP A 207 -4.51 7.77 4.35
N PHE A 208 -4.73 7.47 3.07
CA PHE A 208 -5.28 8.43 2.12
C PHE A 208 -6.62 7.91 1.61
N THR A 209 -7.69 8.67 1.80
CA THR A 209 -8.97 8.41 1.15
C THR A 209 -8.99 9.07 -0.22
N ILE A 210 -9.35 8.32 -1.26
CA ILE A 210 -9.38 8.78 -2.65
C ILE A 210 -10.82 8.69 -3.17
N ASN A 211 -11.34 9.80 -3.70
CA ASN A 211 -12.62 9.88 -4.37
C ASN A 211 -12.40 10.30 -5.83
N ALA A 212 -12.51 9.36 -6.75
CA ALA A 212 -12.36 9.61 -8.19
C ALA A 212 -13.70 9.42 -8.91
N THR A 213 -14.04 10.33 -9.82
CA THR A 213 -15.23 10.26 -10.67
C THR A 213 -14.88 10.57 -12.11
N SER A 214 -15.59 9.95 -13.05
CA SER A 214 -15.45 10.16 -14.48
C SER A 214 -16.84 10.15 -15.11
N LYS A 215 -17.21 11.24 -15.79
CA LYS A 215 -18.44 11.37 -16.58
C LYS A 215 -18.25 10.91 -18.02
N SER A 216 -17.00 10.78 -18.48
CA SER A 216 -16.64 10.32 -19.81
C SER A 216 -15.74 9.08 -19.76
N ASP A 217 -15.28 8.65 -20.94
CA ASP A 217 -14.31 7.58 -21.14
C ASP A 217 -12.91 7.90 -20.62
N LEU A 218 -12.66 9.13 -20.17
CA LEU A 218 -11.41 9.51 -19.52
C LEU A 218 -11.55 9.52 -18.01
N GLN A 219 -10.61 8.86 -17.33
CA GLN A 219 -10.52 8.84 -15.88
C GLN A 219 -9.11 9.23 -15.42
N ILE A 220 -9.05 9.83 -14.23
CA ILE A 220 -7.79 10.11 -13.54
C ILE A 220 -7.52 8.92 -12.63
N ILE A 221 -6.47 8.15 -12.92
CA ILE A 221 -6.18 6.88 -12.21
C ILE A 221 -5.21 7.04 -11.04
N GLU A 222 -4.21 7.91 -11.19
CA GLU A 222 -3.14 7.98 -10.21
C GLU A 222 -2.54 9.38 -10.14
N VAL A 223 -2.29 9.82 -8.91
CA VAL A 223 -1.42 10.94 -8.60
C VAL A 223 -0.26 10.36 -7.83
N GLY A 224 0.90 10.24 -8.48
CA GLY A 224 2.05 9.52 -7.92
C GLY A 224 2.38 9.97 -6.50
N ASN A 225 2.84 9.04 -5.64
CA ASN A 225 3.27 9.37 -4.28
C ASN A 225 4.23 10.57 -4.33
N ASN A 226 3.88 11.65 -3.63
CA ASN A 226 4.54 12.97 -3.63
C ASN A 226 4.11 13.94 -4.74
N GLY A 227 2.97 13.75 -5.42
CA GLY A 227 2.42 14.72 -6.37
C GLY A 227 3.29 15.00 -7.60
N ARG A 228 4.17 14.07 -7.97
CA ARG A 228 5.15 14.28 -9.07
C ARG A 228 4.57 14.07 -10.46
N TYR A 229 3.40 13.44 -10.57
CA TYR A 229 2.70 13.28 -11.83
C TYR A 229 1.20 13.06 -11.63
N ILE A 230 0.45 13.29 -12.70
CA ILE A 230 -0.98 12.95 -12.84
C ILE A 230 -1.13 12.03 -14.04
N GLN A 231 -1.84 10.92 -13.89
CA GLN A 231 -2.13 10.00 -14.98
C GLN A 231 -3.58 10.04 -15.42
N LEU A 232 -3.78 10.17 -16.73
CA LEU A 232 -5.06 10.02 -17.40
C LEU A 232 -5.10 8.69 -18.13
N HIS A 233 -6.17 7.93 -17.93
CA HIS A 233 -6.42 6.68 -18.63
C HIS A 233 -7.71 6.78 -19.45
N ASN A 234 -7.63 6.40 -20.72
CA ASN A 234 -8.80 6.24 -21.57
C ASN A 234 -9.35 4.82 -21.41
N LYS A 235 -10.45 4.69 -20.67
CA LYS A 235 -11.18 3.42 -20.45
C LYS A 235 -12.19 3.12 -21.57
N GLY A 236 -12.40 4.04 -22.50
CA GLY A 236 -13.30 3.89 -23.64
C GLY A 236 -12.68 3.04 -24.75
N THR A 237 -13.46 2.87 -25.82
CA THR A 237 -13.08 2.09 -27.01
C THR A 237 -12.60 2.95 -28.18
N GLU A 238 -12.75 4.27 -28.10
CA GLU A 238 -12.42 5.21 -29.17
C GLU A 238 -11.22 6.13 -28.82
N GLU A 239 -10.58 6.68 -29.84
CA GLU A 239 -9.55 7.70 -29.68
C GLU A 239 -10.18 9.05 -29.29
N ILE A 240 -9.64 9.68 -28.25
CA ILE A 240 -10.12 10.99 -27.79
C ILE A 240 -9.08 12.07 -28.12
N ASN A 241 -9.54 13.17 -28.73
CA ASN A 241 -8.71 14.33 -28.98
C ASN A 241 -8.76 15.29 -27.78
N LEU A 242 -7.62 15.49 -27.14
CA LEU A 242 -7.46 16.34 -25.96
C LEU A 242 -7.17 17.81 -26.31
N THR A 243 -7.27 18.20 -27.57
CA THR A 243 -7.04 19.59 -27.98
C THR A 243 -8.01 20.53 -27.25
N GLY A 244 -7.47 21.50 -26.52
CA GLY A 244 -8.25 22.47 -25.74
C GLY A 244 -8.66 22.00 -24.35
N TRP A 245 -8.39 20.74 -24.00
CA TRP A 245 -8.65 20.20 -22.67
C TRP A 245 -7.65 20.76 -21.66
N GLN A 246 -8.03 20.72 -20.39
CA GLN A 246 -7.17 21.16 -19.30
C GLN A 246 -7.35 20.35 -18.02
N ILE A 247 -6.27 20.23 -17.25
CA ILE A 247 -6.27 19.68 -15.90
C ILE A 247 -6.06 20.84 -14.94
N THR A 248 -6.93 20.97 -13.95
CA THR A 248 -6.77 21.90 -12.84
C THR A 248 -6.49 21.11 -11.57
N HIS A 249 -5.36 21.38 -10.93
CA HIS A 249 -4.98 20.81 -9.64
C HIS A 249 -5.06 21.89 -8.57
N THR A 250 -5.96 21.71 -7.61
CA THR A 250 -6.16 22.55 -6.44
C THR A 250 -5.64 21.82 -5.19
N ALA A 251 -4.72 22.44 -4.46
CA ALA A 251 -4.06 21.85 -3.31
C ALA A 251 -3.81 22.96 -2.28
N GLY A 252 -4.61 22.95 -1.20
CA GLY A 252 -4.65 24.07 -0.24
C GLY A 252 -5.08 25.37 -0.90
N ASN A 253 -4.18 26.37 -0.90
CA ASN A 253 -4.41 27.69 -1.51
C ASN A 253 -3.79 27.83 -2.91
N GLU A 254 -3.09 26.81 -3.40
CA GLU A 254 -2.47 26.84 -4.72
C GLU A 254 -3.37 26.13 -5.74
N GLU A 255 -3.58 26.80 -6.87
CA GLU A 255 -4.27 26.24 -8.02
C GLU A 255 -3.34 26.29 -9.23
N LEU A 256 -3.23 25.16 -9.93
CA LEU A 256 -2.39 25.06 -11.11
C LEU A 256 -3.12 24.36 -12.25
N THR A 257 -3.10 25.00 -13.43
CA THR A 257 -3.72 24.47 -14.63
C THR A 257 -2.68 24.03 -15.66
N PHE A 258 -2.80 22.79 -16.14
CA PHE A 258 -2.09 22.26 -17.31
C PHE A 258 -3.04 22.21 -18.50
N LYS A 259 -2.61 22.72 -19.66
CA LYS A 259 -3.41 22.73 -20.88
C LYS A 259 -2.77 21.81 -21.92
N PHE A 260 -3.59 20.95 -22.52
CA PHE A 260 -3.12 20.05 -23.57
C PHE A 260 -2.85 20.83 -24.87
N THR A 261 -1.73 20.51 -25.52
CA THR A 261 -1.35 21.10 -26.79
C THR A 261 -2.22 20.56 -27.93
N ARG A 262 -2.38 21.35 -29.00
CA ARG A 262 -3.13 20.95 -30.19
C ARG A 262 -2.56 19.65 -30.78
N GLY A 263 -3.43 18.72 -31.13
CA GLY A 263 -3.06 17.43 -31.71
C GLY A 263 -2.75 16.34 -30.68
N THR A 264 -2.86 16.61 -29.38
CA THR A 264 -2.73 15.56 -28.36
C THR A 264 -3.93 14.62 -28.44
N LYS A 265 -3.66 13.34 -28.65
CA LYS A 265 -4.66 12.28 -28.76
C LYS A 265 -4.34 11.14 -27.81
N ILE A 266 -5.36 10.46 -27.33
CA ILE A 266 -5.23 9.30 -26.46
C ILE A 266 -6.09 8.16 -27.03
N THR A 267 -5.46 7.07 -27.44
CA THR A 267 -6.19 5.92 -27.99
C THR A 267 -6.86 5.14 -26.86
N ALA A 268 -7.79 4.26 -27.23
CA ALA A 268 -8.45 3.35 -26.30
C ALA A 268 -7.43 2.54 -25.48
N GLY A 269 -7.63 2.43 -24.17
CA GLY A 269 -6.75 1.72 -23.24
C GLY A 269 -5.39 2.40 -23.00
N GLN A 270 -5.09 3.53 -23.63
CA GLN A 270 -3.83 4.25 -23.44
C GLN A 270 -3.87 5.09 -22.17
N THR A 271 -2.68 5.25 -21.57
CA THR A 271 -2.44 6.16 -20.46
C THR A 271 -1.48 7.27 -20.88
N ILE A 272 -1.78 8.51 -20.49
CA ILE A 272 -0.90 9.67 -20.60
C ILE A 272 -0.50 10.10 -19.19
N THR A 273 0.80 10.32 -18.98
CA THR A 273 1.35 10.80 -17.72
C THR A 273 1.80 12.25 -17.87
N ILE A 274 1.32 13.11 -16.98
CA ILE A 274 1.70 14.52 -16.90
C ILE A 274 2.60 14.72 -15.69
N TRP A 275 3.90 14.77 -15.95
CA TRP A 275 4.98 14.92 -14.99
C TRP A 275 5.21 16.37 -14.59
N SER A 276 5.44 16.59 -13.31
CA SER A 276 5.97 17.83 -12.75
C SER A 276 7.37 18.11 -13.28
N VAL A 277 7.76 19.39 -13.34
CA VAL A 277 9.09 19.81 -13.80
C VAL A 277 10.24 19.20 -12.98
N ASP A 278 10.02 18.94 -11.69
CA ASP A 278 11.01 18.39 -10.76
C ASP A 278 11.07 16.85 -10.75
N ALA A 279 10.33 16.18 -11.64
CA ALA A 279 10.36 14.72 -11.76
C ALA A 279 11.64 14.19 -12.44
N GLY A 280 12.37 15.03 -13.18
CA GLY A 280 13.58 14.63 -13.91
C GLY A 280 13.32 13.69 -15.10
N VAL A 281 12.08 13.65 -15.60
CA VAL A 281 11.65 12.83 -16.74
C VAL A 281 11.72 13.66 -18.02
N ASN A 282 12.13 13.03 -19.13
CA ASN A 282 12.15 13.67 -20.45
C ASN A 282 10.74 13.87 -21.01
N HIS A 283 10.55 14.97 -21.75
CA HIS A 283 9.28 15.25 -22.41
C HIS A 283 9.15 14.45 -23.71
N GLU A 284 8.27 13.44 -23.71
CA GLU A 284 8.03 12.52 -24.83
C GLU A 284 6.52 12.41 -25.12
N PRO A 285 5.92 13.41 -25.80
CA PRO A 285 4.52 13.37 -26.18
C PRO A 285 4.23 12.22 -27.16
N PRO A 286 3.04 11.59 -27.11
CA PRO A 286 1.90 11.95 -26.24
C PRO A 286 1.92 11.28 -24.86
N LYS A 287 2.78 10.26 -24.65
CA LYS A 287 2.76 9.42 -23.44
C LYS A 287 3.27 10.14 -22.19
N ASN A 288 4.39 10.86 -22.30
CA ASN A 288 5.03 11.57 -21.20
C ASN A 288 5.03 13.07 -21.46
N LEU A 289 4.10 13.76 -20.84
CA LEU A 289 4.01 15.22 -20.90
C LEU A 289 4.71 15.79 -19.66
N VAL A 290 5.59 16.77 -19.84
CA VAL A 290 6.26 17.44 -18.71
C VAL A 290 5.78 18.87 -18.67
N MET A 291 5.24 19.28 -17.54
CA MET A 291 4.81 20.65 -17.34
C MET A 291 5.98 21.54 -16.91
N LYS A 292 5.87 22.85 -17.16
CA LYS A 292 6.94 23.83 -16.85
C LYS A 292 7.01 24.23 -15.37
N LYS A 293 5.98 23.91 -14.59
CA LYS A 293 5.86 24.27 -13.18
C LYS A 293 5.82 23.00 -12.34
N LYS A 294 5.95 23.16 -11.02
CA LYS A 294 5.81 22.07 -10.07
C LYS A 294 4.34 21.87 -9.73
N TRP A 295 3.87 20.62 -9.69
CA TRP A 295 2.55 20.31 -9.14
C TRP A 295 2.54 20.60 -7.63
N PRO A 296 1.50 21.26 -7.09
CA PRO A 296 1.38 21.49 -5.66
C PRO A 296 1.20 20.15 -4.93
N ILE A 297 1.78 20.02 -3.72
CA ILE A 297 1.76 18.78 -2.93
C ILE A 297 1.21 19.13 -1.55
N THR A 298 0.05 18.59 -1.20
CA THR A 298 -0.64 18.85 0.07
C THR A 298 -1.25 17.57 0.64
N GLU A 299 -1.75 17.66 1.88
CA GLU A 299 -2.46 16.56 2.55
C GLU A 299 -3.85 16.32 1.97
N SER A 300 -4.51 17.38 1.51
CA SER A 300 -5.76 17.34 0.75
C SER A 300 -5.60 18.02 -0.59
N SER A 301 -6.01 17.36 -1.67
CA SER A 301 -5.87 17.86 -3.03
C SER A 301 -7.03 17.41 -3.90
N ARG A 302 -7.47 18.27 -4.82
CA ARG A 302 -8.51 18.00 -5.81
C ARG A 302 -7.99 18.30 -7.21
N ILE A 303 -8.19 17.37 -8.12
CA ILE A 303 -7.84 17.48 -9.53
C ILE A 303 -9.12 17.36 -10.34
N VAL A 304 -9.26 18.22 -11.34
CA VAL A 304 -10.39 18.24 -12.26
C VAL A 304 -9.87 18.24 -13.69
N LEU A 305 -10.42 17.35 -14.51
CA LEU A 305 -10.23 17.32 -15.95
C LEU A 305 -11.43 18.00 -16.60
N ALA A 306 -11.17 19.03 -17.41
CA ALA A 306 -12.18 19.73 -18.18
C ALA A 306 -11.94 19.55 -19.69
N ASN A 307 -13.03 19.38 -20.44
CA ASN A 307 -12.99 19.30 -21.90
C ASN A 307 -12.75 20.67 -22.55
N ALA A 308 -12.75 20.72 -23.90
CA ALA A 308 -12.56 21.96 -24.66
C ALA A 308 -13.66 23.01 -24.39
N ASP A 309 -14.86 22.57 -24.01
CA ASP A 309 -16.00 23.41 -23.67
C ASP A 309 -15.98 23.89 -22.21
N LYS A 310 -14.92 23.55 -21.46
CA LYS A 310 -14.73 23.82 -20.02
C LYS A 310 -15.72 23.10 -19.11
N GLU A 311 -16.28 21.99 -19.56
CA GLU A 311 -17.09 21.11 -18.73
C GLU A 311 -16.21 20.10 -17.98
N ASP A 312 -16.46 19.95 -16.68
CA ASP A 312 -15.76 19.00 -15.83
C ASP A 312 -16.18 17.56 -16.17
N VAL A 313 -15.28 16.81 -16.80
CA VAL A 313 -15.51 15.43 -17.27
C VAL A 313 -14.94 14.37 -16.33
N ALA A 314 -13.94 14.69 -15.50
CA ALA A 314 -13.45 13.79 -14.47
C ALA A 314 -12.92 14.58 -13.27
N SER A 315 -12.99 14.01 -12.09
CA SER A 315 -12.38 14.59 -10.90
C SER A 315 -11.72 13.53 -10.03
N TYR A 316 -10.70 13.93 -9.30
CA TYR A 316 -9.93 13.08 -8.40
C TYR A 316 -9.64 13.89 -7.14
N GLU A 317 -10.14 13.44 -6.00
CA GLU A 317 -9.94 14.08 -4.71
C GLU A 317 -9.20 13.12 -3.79
N ARG A 318 -8.18 13.62 -3.11
CA ARG A 318 -7.37 12.87 -2.15
C ARG A 318 -7.36 13.62 -0.84
N ASN A 319 -7.69 12.94 0.26
CA ASN A 319 -7.62 13.48 1.61
C ASN A 319 -6.79 12.54 2.48
N ARG A 320 -5.78 13.09 3.18
CA ARG A 320 -4.99 12.35 4.16
C ARG A 320 -5.73 12.27 5.49
N THR A 321 -5.85 11.06 6.02
CA THR A 321 -6.32 10.76 7.36
C THR A 321 -5.16 10.17 8.16
N ASN A 322 -4.72 10.86 9.21
CA ASN A 322 -3.72 10.30 10.11
C ASN A 322 -4.42 9.39 11.13
N SER A 323 -4.08 8.10 11.11
CA SER A 323 -4.42 7.16 12.17
C SER A 323 -3.20 6.97 13.05
N SER A 324 -3.21 7.56 14.24
CA SER A 324 -2.20 7.30 15.28
C SER A 324 -2.73 6.20 16.19
N SER A 325 -2.01 5.08 16.27
CA SER A 325 -2.25 4.05 17.29
C SER A 325 -1.10 4.06 18.28
N HIS A 326 -1.44 4.08 19.56
CA HIS A 326 -0.49 3.97 20.67
C HIS A 326 -0.65 2.58 21.28
N ALA A 327 0.42 1.79 21.28
CA ALA A 327 0.45 0.48 21.92
C ALA A 327 1.54 0.47 22.99
N SER A 328 1.15 0.41 24.27
CA SER A 328 2.06 0.16 25.38
C SER A 328 1.96 -1.30 25.81
N ARG A 329 3.10 -1.98 25.90
CA ARG A 329 3.16 -3.38 26.35
C ARG A 329 3.84 -3.47 27.71
N HIS A 330 3.05 -3.58 28.77
CA HIS A 330 3.57 -3.84 30.10
C HIS A 330 3.88 -5.34 30.28
N ARG A 331 5.16 -5.75 30.20
CA ARG A 331 5.58 -7.10 30.58
C ARG A 331 5.54 -7.24 32.10
N ASN A 332 4.41 -7.69 32.66
CA ASN A 332 4.37 -8.11 34.04
C ASN A 332 5.01 -9.49 34.17
N THR A 333 6.27 -9.56 34.60
CA THR A 333 6.88 -10.84 35.02
C THR A 333 6.30 -11.22 36.37
N GLY A 334 5.13 -11.85 36.35
CA GLY A 334 4.50 -12.45 37.51
C GLY A 334 5.35 -13.62 38.01
N ASN A 335 5.99 -13.41 39.16
CA ASN A 335 6.62 -14.44 39.95
C ASN A 335 5.50 -15.39 40.43
N VAL A 336 5.46 -16.61 39.90
CA VAL A 336 4.56 -17.66 40.43
C VAL A 336 5.17 -18.18 41.72
N SER A 337 4.78 -17.57 42.84
CA SER A 337 4.95 -18.13 44.17
C SER A 337 3.56 -18.29 44.78
N GLY A 338 3.13 -19.54 44.88
CA GLY A 338 1.82 -19.92 45.35
C GLY A 338 1.56 -19.47 46.78
N ILE A 339 0.39 -18.87 46.99
CA ILE A 339 -0.29 -18.83 48.27
C ILE A 339 -1.73 -19.27 48.01
N SER A 340 -2.11 -20.30 48.74
CA SER A 340 -3.44 -20.90 48.84
C SER A 340 -4.46 -19.92 49.44
N SER A 341 -5.72 -20.10 49.02
CA SER A 341 -6.94 -19.99 49.84
C SER A 341 -7.93 -18.85 49.54
N ALA A 342 -9.19 -19.28 49.37
CA ALA A 342 -10.45 -18.63 49.73
C ALA A 342 -11.05 -17.52 48.82
N GLY A 343 -11.93 -17.96 47.90
CA GLY A 343 -13.38 -17.70 48.01
C GLY A 343 -13.96 -16.36 47.51
N ILE A 344 -15.28 -16.42 47.28
CA ILE A 344 -16.25 -15.33 47.02
C ILE A 344 -16.44 -15.01 45.53
N ARG A 345 -17.32 -15.73 44.82
CA ARG A 345 -18.81 -15.64 44.74
C ARG A 345 -19.30 -14.61 43.70
N ASN A 346 -20.09 -15.16 42.77
CA ASN A 346 -20.98 -14.48 41.82
C ASN A 346 -21.72 -13.29 42.44
N LEU A 347 -21.69 -12.15 41.75
CA LEU A 347 -22.68 -11.08 41.89
C LEU A 347 -23.48 -11.01 40.58
N PHE A 348 -24.52 -11.84 40.50
CA PHE A 348 -25.69 -11.59 39.67
C PHE A 348 -26.86 -11.34 40.63
N SER A 349 -27.71 -10.38 40.27
CA SER A 349 -28.95 -9.95 40.94
C SER A 349 -28.77 -9.00 42.13
N LEU A 350 -29.10 -7.72 41.92
CA LEU A 350 -30.30 -7.12 42.49
C LEU A 350 -30.53 -5.74 41.85
N LEU A 351 -31.66 -5.57 41.18
CA LEU A 351 -32.48 -4.37 41.20
C LEU A 351 -33.84 -4.75 40.58
N TYR A 352 -34.69 -5.29 41.45
CA TYR A 352 -36.11 -4.97 41.51
C TYR A 352 -36.32 -4.14 42.77
#